data_AF-A0A7W4YLB2-F1
#
_entry.id   AF-A0A7W4YLB2-F1
#
_cell.length_a   1.000
_cell.length_b   1.000
_cell.length_c   1.000
_cell.angle_alpha   90.00
_cell.angle_beta   90.00
_cell.angle_gamma   90.00
#
_symmetry.space_group_name_H-M   'P 1'
#
loop_
_entity.id
_entity.type
_entity.pdbx_description
1 polymer ?
#
loop_
_entity_poly.entity_id
_entity_poly.type
_entity_poly.pdbx_seq_one_letter_code
_entity_poly.pdbx_strand_id
1 'polypeptide(L)'
;MARRSPLVARAASACAAACLVALVLTSCGNVWTAEGSSKRSATRGIAIGTDNAVIVFSDVVFALPPGGVAATDHLDPIAENILLTSEEQATAVDLRRAPTIYGFTSTPSAAVIDVFIPSAASTNAGLYAESTSLYGCAQLRADQDGRVVTIKDLKCPDWLVARNPDDATEVSLSEAVSQELEKDEWVEGS
;
A
#
# COMPACT_ATOMS: atom_id res chain seq x y z
N MET A 1 26.46 68.51 -35.96
CA MET A 1 25.48 67.50 -36.42
C MET A 1 26.20 66.16 -36.49
N ALA A 2 25.83 65.04 -35.88
CA ALA A 2 24.74 64.66 -34.98
C ALA A 2 25.27 63.49 -34.11
N ARG A 3 25.03 63.51 -32.79
CA ARG A 3 25.24 62.35 -31.91
C ARG A 3 24.04 61.43 -32.04
N ARG A 4 24.24 60.15 -32.35
CA ARG A 4 23.23 59.10 -32.18
C ARG A 4 23.65 58.19 -31.03
N SER A 5 22.75 58.09 -30.06
CA SER A 5 22.86 57.45 -28.76
C SER A 5 22.83 55.92 -28.85
N PRO A 6 23.63 55.18 -28.06
CA PRO A 6 23.48 53.74 -27.88
C PRO A 6 22.89 53.45 -26.50
N LEU A 7 21.58 53.68 -26.32
CA LEU A 7 20.90 53.37 -25.04
C LEU A 7 19.63 52.53 -25.21
N VAL A 8 19.51 51.81 -26.31
CA VAL A 8 18.36 50.90 -26.55
C VAL A 8 18.87 49.52 -26.99
N ALA A 9 19.59 48.83 -26.11
CA ALA A 9 19.99 47.43 -26.35
C ALA A 9 20.24 46.63 -25.06
N ARG A 10 19.65 47.02 -23.92
CA ARG A 10 19.87 46.32 -22.63
C ARG A 10 18.61 46.04 -21.82
N ALA A 11 17.44 46.03 -22.44
CA ALA A 11 16.16 45.79 -21.74
C ALA A 11 15.47 44.45 -22.09
N ALA A 12 16.08 43.59 -22.92
CA ALA A 12 15.43 42.36 -23.38
C ALA A 12 16.05 41.05 -22.87
N SER A 13 17.15 41.08 -22.10
CA SER A 13 17.83 39.85 -21.63
C SER A 13 17.74 39.60 -20.13
N ALA A 14 16.92 40.36 -19.39
CA ALA A 14 16.75 40.16 -17.94
C ALA A 14 15.48 39.36 -17.58
N CYS A 15 14.45 39.35 -18.42
CA CYS A 15 13.22 38.59 -18.14
C CYS A 15 13.32 37.09 -18.46
N ALA A 16 14.20 36.68 -19.38
CA ALA A 16 14.30 35.26 -19.75
C ALA A 16 15.04 34.40 -18.71
N ALA A 17 15.92 35.00 -17.90
CA ALA A 17 16.68 34.28 -16.88
C ALA A 17 15.87 34.06 -15.59
N ALA A 18 14.93 34.95 -15.25
CA ALA A 18 14.11 34.83 -14.05
C ALA A 18 13.04 33.74 -14.16
N CYS A 19 12.45 33.55 -15.35
CA CYS A 19 11.46 32.49 -15.56
C CYS A 19 12.07 31.08 -15.59
N LEU A 20 13.34 30.94 -15.98
CA LEU A 20 14.03 29.64 -16.00
C LEU A 20 14.43 29.16 -14.59
N VAL A 21 14.75 30.07 -13.66
CA VAL A 21 15.02 29.69 -12.26
C VAL A 21 13.72 29.40 -11.49
N ALA A 22 12.62 30.09 -11.83
CA ALA A 22 11.32 29.82 -11.21
C ALA A 22 10.71 28.48 -11.66
N LEU A 23 10.95 28.03 -12.89
CA LEU A 23 10.51 26.71 -13.38
C LEU A 23 11.29 25.53 -12.77
N VAL A 24 12.50 25.75 -12.24
CA VAL A 24 13.27 24.70 -11.54
C VAL A 24 12.85 24.58 -10.07
N LEU A 25 12.22 25.61 -9.49
CA LEU A 25 11.72 25.58 -8.11
C LEU A 25 10.25 25.16 -7.97
N THR A 26 9.49 25.18 -9.08
CA THR A 26 8.11 24.66 -9.12
C THR A 26 8.01 23.26 -9.72
N SER A 27 9.12 22.57 -9.98
CA SER A 27 9.12 21.12 -10.11
C SER A 27 8.93 20.48 -8.72
N CYS A 28 7.75 20.72 -8.13
CA CYS A 28 7.14 19.91 -7.07
C CYS A 28 6.73 18.52 -7.60
N GLY A 29 7.45 18.01 -8.61
CA GLY A 29 7.32 16.66 -9.12
C GLY A 29 8.53 15.88 -8.66
N ASN A 30 8.34 15.09 -7.61
CA ASN A 30 9.23 13.99 -7.23
C ASN A 30 10.69 14.39 -6.98
N VAL A 31 10.94 15.28 -6.01
CA VAL A 31 12.23 15.20 -5.31
C VAL A 31 12.23 13.85 -4.61
N TRP A 32 13.13 12.96 -5.05
CA TRP A 32 13.46 11.72 -4.36
C TRP A 32 14.13 12.08 -3.03
N THR A 33 13.36 12.52 -2.05
CA THR A 33 13.83 12.56 -0.68
C THR A 33 13.94 11.11 -0.19
N ALA A 34 14.91 10.83 0.69
CA ALA A 34 15.01 9.52 1.33
C ALA A 34 13.65 9.12 1.94
N GLU A 35 12.95 10.06 2.57
CA GLU A 35 11.61 9.85 3.14
C GLU A 35 10.61 9.29 2.11
N GLY A 36 10.64 9.80 0.87
CA GLY A 36 9.79 9.32 -0.20
C GLY A 36 10.11 7.90 -0.67
N SER A 37 11.37 7.44 -0.60
CA SER A 37 11.74 6.09 -1.06
C SER A 37 11.48 5.00 -0.02
N SER A 38 11.68 5.27 1.28
CA SER A 38 11.35 4.30 2.34
C SER A 38 9.83 4.15 2.44
N LYS A 39 9.09 5.26 2.42
CA LYS A 39 7.63 5.24 2.42
C LYS A 39 7.04 4.49 1.24
N ARG A 40 7.49 4.77 0.01
CA ARG A 40 7.04 4.02 -1.19
C ARG A 40 7.33 2.52 -1.07
N SER A 41 8.52 2.15 -0.62
CA SER A 41 8.89 0.74 -0.44
C SER A 41 8.02 0.04 0.61
N ALA A 42 7.74 0.72 1.73
CA ALA A 42 6.83 0.21 2.75
C ALA A 42 5.38 0.10 2.24
N THR A 43 4.89 1.11 1.52
CA THR A 43 3.56 1.10 0.87
C THR A 43 3.45 -0.05 -0.12
N ARG A 44 4.49 -0.30 -0.94
CA ARG A 44 4.53 -1.44 -1.85
C ARG A 44 4.49 -2.78 -1.11
N GLY A 45 5.19 -2.89 0.02
CA GLY A 45 5.11 -4.07 0.89
C GLY A 45 3.69 -4.34 1.39
N ILE A 46 2.98 -3.30 1.81
CA ILE A 46 1.56 -3.38 2.20
C ILE A 46 0.67 -3.78 1.03
N ALA A 47 0.88 -3.19 -0.15
CA ALA A 47 0.10 -3.50 -1.35
C ALA A 47 0.25 -4.98 -1.76
N ILE A 48 1.49 -5.49 -1.82
CA ILE A 48 1.78 -6.89 -2.13
C ILE A 48 1.15 -7.83 -1.09
N GLY A 49 1.27 -7.50 0.20
CA GLY A 49 0.67 -8.30 1.27
C GLY A 49 -0.86 -8.37 1.16
N THR A 50 -1.49 -7.26 0.80
CA THR A 50 -2.94 -7.16 0.60
C THR A 50 -3.38 -7.94 -0.64
N ASP A 51 -2.67 -7.80 -1.75
CA ASP A 51 -2.98 -8.49 -3.01
C ASP A 51 -2.84 -10.01 -2.88
N ASN A 52 -1.77 -10.48 -2.23
CA ASN A 52 -1.62 -11.90 -1.90
C ASN A 52 -2.80 -12.42 -1.07
N ALA A 53 -3.26 -11.66 -0.07
CA ALA A 53 -4.42 -12.04 0.73
C ALA A 53 -5.71 -12.12 -0.12
N VAL A 54 -5.90 -11.19 -1.06
CA VAL A 54 -7.02 -11.18 -2.01
C VAL A 54 -6.97 -12.39 -2.94
N ILE A 55 -5.81 -12.70 -3.53
CA ILE A 55 -5.62 -13.82 -4.46
C ILE A 55 -5.96 -15.13 -3.74
N VAL A 56 -5.32 -15.40 -2.61
CA VAL A 56 -5.52 -16.66 -1.90
C VAL A 56 -6.96 -16.77 -1.37
N PHE A 57 -7.54 -15.68 -0.89
CA PHE A 57 -8.95 -15.66 -0.47
C PHE A 57 -9.90 -15.96 -1.63
N SER A 58 -9.66 -15.36 -2.79
CA SER A 58 -10.46 -15.59 -4.00
C SER A 58 -10.36 -17.03 -4.49
N ASP A 59 -9.17 -17.63 -4.44
CA ASP A 59 -8.94 -19.03 -4.84
C ASP A 59 -9.72 -19.98 -3.92
N VAL A 60 -9.66 -19.76 -2.61
CA VAL A 60 -10.42 -20.54 -1.62
C VAL A 60 -11.93 -20.43 -1.89
N VAL A 61 -12.44 -19.21 -2.00
CA VAL A 61 -13.89 -18.98 -2.07
C VAL A 61 -14.46 -19.42 -3.41
N PHE A 62 -13.74 -19.21 -4.51
CA PHE A 62 -14.22 -19.54 -5.86
C PHE A 62 -13.96 -20.99 -6.26
N ALA A 63 -13.16 -21.75 -5.49
CA ALA A 63 -13.06 -23.20 -5.65
C ALA A 63 -14.26 -23.96 -5.04
N LEU A 64 -15.08 -23.31 -4.21
CA LEU A 64 -16.22 -23.94 -3.59
C LEU A 64 -17.30 -24.29 -4.63
N PRO A 65 -18.02 -25.41 -4.46
CA PRO A 65 -19.21 -25.71 -5.26
C PRO A 65 -20.24 -24.57 -5.15
N PRO A 66 -21.11 -24.37 -6.17
CA PRO A 66 -22.18 -23.39 -6.09
C PRO A 66 -23.05 -23.57 -4.83
N GLY A 67 -23.23 -22.49 -4.05
CA GLY A 67 -23.92 -22.50 -2.76
C GLY A 67 -23.11 -23.07 -1.60
N GLY A 68 -21.84 -23.40 -1.83
CA GLY A 68 -20.90 -23.85 -0.81
C GLY A 68 -20.52 -22.72 0.15
N VAL A 69 -20.49 -23.05 1.43
CA VAL A 69 -20.08 -22.12 2.49
C VAL A 69 -18.63 -22.42 2.85
N ALA A 70 -17.79 -21.38 2.86
CA ALA A 70 -16.43 -21.52 3.34
C ALA A 70 -16.45 -21.83 4.85
N ALA A 71 -15.68 -22.82 5.28
CA ALA A 71 -15.44 -23.09 6.68
C ALA A 71 -14.01 -22.64 7.03
N THR A 72 -13.72 -22.56 8.31
CA THR A 72 -12.43 -22.03 8.81
C THR A 72 -11.23 -22.86 8.34
N ASP A 73 -11.41 -24.17 8.16
CA ASP A 73 -10.42 -25.10 7.58
C ASP A 73 -10.12 -24.80 6.11
N HIS A 74 -11.09 -24.27 5.36
CA HIS A 74 -10.82 -23.80 3.99
C HIS A 74 -9.93 -22.57 3.94
N LEU A 75 -9.79 -21.85 5.06
CA LEU A 75 -8.92 -20.68 5.14
C LEU A 75 -7.46 -21.07 5.37
N ASP A 76 -7.12 -22.33 5.62
CA ASP A 76 -5.74 -22.79 5.86
C ASP A 76 -4.72 -22.24 4.84
N PRO A 77 -5.00 -22.19 3.52
CA PRO A 77 -4.09 -21.59 2.54
C PRO A 77 -3.90 -20.08 2.75
N ILE A 78 -4.93 -19.38 3.22
CA ILE A 78 -4.86 -17.96 3.61
C ILE A 78 -4.16 -17.85 4.98
N ALA A 79 -4.36 -18.85 5.85
CA ALA A 79 -3.88 -19.00 7.22
C ALA A 79 -2.44 -19.49 7.36
N GLU A 80 -1.76 -19.81 6.25
CA GLU A 80 -0.29 -19.67 6.19
C GLU A 80 0.12 -18.23 6.56
N ASN A 81 -0.84 -17.30 6.50
CA ASN A 81 -0.90 -16.03 7.20
C ASN A 81 -1.88 -16.09 8.40
N ILE A 82 -1.42 -16.82 9.42
CA ILE A 82 -1.89 -16.93 10.81
C ILE A 82 -3.38 -16.58 11.05
N LEU A 83 -4.25 -17.60 11.07
CA LEU A 83 -5.51 -17.49 11.81
C LEU A 83 -5.17 -17.46 13.31
N LEU A 84 -5.55 -16.41 14.01
CA LEU A 84 -5.36 -16.35 15.45
C LEU A 84 -6.65 -16.61 16.18
N THR A 85 -6.72 -17.75 16.85
CA THR A 85 -7.49 -17.85 18.09
C THR A 85 -6.71 -17.20 19.23
N SER A 86 -7.38 -16.81 20.32
CA SER A 86 -6.78 -16.11 21.47
C SER A 86 -5.66 -16.89 22.18
N GLU A 87 -5.47 -18.17 21.81
CA GLU A 87 -4.68 -19.18 22.53
C GLU A 87 -3.47 -19.70 21.73
N GLU A 88 -3.35 -19.38 20.42
CA GLU A 88 -2.25 -19.84 19.57
C GLU A 88 -1.05 -18.86 19.59
N GLN A 89 0.05 -19.30 20.19
CA GLN A 89 1.31 -18.56 20.24
C GLN A 89 2.10 -18.71 18.94
N ALA A 90 1.63 -18.08 17.87
CA ALA A 90 2.55 -17.72 16.79
C ALA A 90 3.71 -16.89 17.38
N THR A 91 4.95 -17.15 16.97
CA THR A 91 6.07 -16.41 17.55
C THR A 91 5.93 -14.93 17.20
N ALA A 92 6.45 -14.04 18.04
CA ALA A 92 6.44 -12.60 17.76
C ALA A 92 7.11 -12.26 16.41
N VAL A 93 7.97 -13.13 15.87
CA VAL A 93 8.61 -12.96 14.55
C VAL A 93 7.67 -13.35 13.41
N ASP A 94 6.89 -14.43 13.55
CA ASP A 94 5.94 -14.90 12.53
C ASP A 94 4.74 -13.94 12.41
N LEU A 95 4.23 -13.49 13.56
CA LEU A 95 3.16 -12.48 13.67
C LEU A 95 3.47 -11.13 13.02
N ARG A 96 4.75 -10.83 12.82
CA ARG A 96 5.20 -9.56 12.22
C ARG A 96 5.32 -9.62 10.70
N ARG A 97 5.22 -10.80 10.08
CA ARG A 97 5.51 -10.97 8.65
C ARG A 97 4.31 -11.41 7.83
N ALA A 98 3.41 -12.18 8.43
CA ALA A 98 2.25 -12.70 7.72
C ALA A 98 1.00 -11.83 8.01
N PRO A 99 0.17 -11.52 6.99
CA PRO A 99 -1.22 -11.12 7.21
C PRO A 99 -1.89 -11.94 8.32
N THR A 100 -2.84 -11.35 9.03
CA THR A 100 -3.58 -12.04 10.10
C THR A 100 -5.06 -11.93 9.80
N ILE A 101 -5.75 -13.07 9.72
CA ILE A 101 -7.21 -13.09 9.69
C ILE A 101 -7.72 -13.06 11.14
N TYR A 102 -8.55 -12.08 11.47
CA TYR A 102 -9.11 -11.91 12.81
C TYR A 102 -10.65 -11.86 12.84
N GLY A 103 -11.29 -11.97 11.67
CA GLY A 103 -12.72 -12.07 11.52
C GLY A 103 -13.04 -12.92 10.29
N PHE A 104 -14.08 -13.75 10.39
CA PHE A 104 -14.55 -14.56 9.28
C PHE A 104 -16.05 -14.77 9.35
N THR A 105 -16.73 -14.64 8.22
CA THR A 105 -18.13 -15.01 8.06
C THR A 105 -18.36 -15.48 6.63
N SER A 106 -19.08 -16.59 6.45
CA SER A 106 -19.44 -17.09 5.13
C SER A 106 -20.93 -17.44 5.05
N THR A 107 -21.53 -17.11 3.93
CA THR A 107 -22.89 -17.49 3.52
C THR A 107 -22.82 -18.17 2.15
N PRO A 108 -23.91 -18.81 1.68
CA PRO A 108 -23.95 -19.39 0.33
C PRO A 108 -23.82 -18.40 -0.84
N SER A 109 -23.73 -17.10 -0.56
CA SER A 109 -23.63 -16.03 -1.57
C SER A 109 -22.36 -15.20 -1.43
N ALA A 110 -21.72 -15.21 -0.26
CA ALA A 110 -20.54 -14.41 -0.03
C ALA A 110 -19.67 -14.99 1.08
N ALA A 111 -18.37 -14.74 0.99
CA ALA A 111 -17.44 -14.89 2.10
C ALA A 111 -16.86 -13.53 2.46
N VAL A 112 -16.62 -13.33 3.76
CA VAL A 112 -16.05 -12.11 4.32
C VAL A 112 -14.95 -12.49 5.29
N ILE A 113 -13.77 -11.90 5.13
CA ILE A 113 -12.69 -11.95 6.12
C ILE A 113 -12.27 -10.54 6.52
N ASP A 114 -11.90 -10.37 7.79
CA ASP A 114 -11.23 -9.18 8.27
C ASP A 114 -9.73 -9.51 8.43
N VAL A 115 -8.90 -8.73 7.75
CA VAL A 115 -7.46 -8.96 7.60
C VAL A 115 -6.70 -7.78 8.17
N PHE A 116 -5.63 -8.10 8.90
CA PHE A 116 -4.60 -7.17 9.33
C PHE A 116 -3.31 -7.47 8.59
N ILE A 117 -2.74 -6.46 7.94
CA ILE A 117 -1.43 -6.53 7.32
C ILE A 117 -0.42 -5.93 8.31
N PRO A 118 0.52 -6.74 8.82
CA PRO A 118 1.48 -6.30 9.83
C PRO A 118 2.43 -5.26 9.27
N SER A 119 3.23 -4.66 10.16
CA SER A 119 4.10 -3.57 9.74
C SER A 119 5.11 -3.97 8.66
N ALA A 120 4.97 -3.39 7.47
CA ALA A 120 6.00 -3.37 6.45
C ALA A 120 6.98 -2.24 6.78
N ALA A 121 8.24 -2.61 7.06
CA ALA A 121 9.30 -1.66 7.33
C ALA A 121 10.27 -1.58 6.16
N SER A 122 10.64 -0.36 5.76
CA SER A 122 11.71 -0.12 4.80
C SER A 122 12.67 0.92 5.32
N THR A 123 13.96 0.65 5.18
CA THR A 123 15.04 1.58 5.52
C THR A 123 15.85 1.89 4.27
N ASN A 124 16.06 3.17 3.97
CA ASN A 124 16.98 3.52 2.88
C ASN A 124 18.43 3.48 3.36
N ALA A 125 19.33 2.99 2.51
CA ALA A 125 20.76 3.07 2.76
C ALA A 125 21.29 4.48 2.40
N GLY A 126 22.05 5.09 3.31
CA GLY A 126 22.71 6.38 3.06
C GLY A 126 23.11 7.15 4.32
N LEU A 127 23.70 8.33 4.13
CA LEU A 127 24.06 9.26 5.23
C LEU A 127 22.83 9.81 5.96
N TYR A 128 21.64 9.74 5.34
CA TYR A 128 20.34 10.05 5.91
C TYR A 128 19.47 8.78 5.86
N ALA A 129 19.85 7.80 6.68
CA ALA A 129 19.07 6.57 6.82
C ALA A 129 17.74 6.91 7.51
N GLU A 130 16.66 6.65 6.81
CA GLU A 130 15.30 6.83 7.32
C GLU A 130 14.56 5.50 7.21
N SER A 131 13.85 5.15 8.28
CA SER A 131 13.00 3.97 8.36
C SER A 131 11.54 4.40 8.37
N THR A 132 10.73 3.76 7.54
CA THR A 132 9.28 3.91 7.56
C THR A 132 8.63 2.56 7.84
N SER A 133 7.74 2.52 8.82
CA SER A 133 6.98 1.35 9.24
C SER A 133 5.50 1.61 9.01
N LEU A 134 4.81 0.85 8.16
CA LEU A 134 3.39 1.03 7.85
C LEU A 134 2.60 -0.25 8.12
N TYR A 135 1.35 -0.19 8.58
CA TYR A 135 0.44 -1.33 8.75
C TYR A 135 -0.98 -0.97 8.30
N GLY A 136 -1.90 -1.93 8.15
CA GLY A 136 -3.30 -1.59 7.85
C GLY A 136 -4.28 -2.74 8.05
N CYS A 137 -5.58 -2.42 8.04
CA CYS A 137 -6.66 -3.38 8.18
C CYS A 137 -7.74 -3.17 7.12
N ALA A 138 -8.30 -4.26 6.63
CA ALA A 138 -9.44 -4.21 5.72
C ALA A 138 -10.34 -5.44 5.88
N GLN A 139 -11.56 -5.29 5.41
CA GLN A 139 -12.48 -6.36 5.14
C GLN A 139 -12.37 -6.74 3.67
N LEU A 140 -12.10 -8.02 3.41
CA LEU A 140 -12.19 -8.60 2.08
C LEU A 140 -13.54 -9.30 1.96
N ARG A 141 -14.30 -8.97 0.92
CA ARG A 141 -15.59 -9.62 0.62
C ARG A 141 -15.54 -10.23 -0.77
N ALA A 142 -15.65 -11.54 -0.85
CA ALA A 142 -15.78 -12.30 -2.08
C ALA A 142 -17.26 -12.59 -2.35
N ASP A 143 -17.78 -12.08 -3.47
CA ASP A 143 -19.10 -12.41 -4.00
C ASP A 143 -18.97 -13.64 -4.91
N GLN A 144 -19.64 -14.74 -4.54
CA GLN A 144 -19.52 -16.02 -5.27
C GLN A 144 -20.22 -15.97 -6.63
N ASP A 145 -21.30 -15.20 -6.76
CA ASP A 145 -22.08 -15.09 -8.00
C ASP A 145 -21.36 -14.18 -9.01
N GLY A 146 -20.80 -13.07 -8.53
CA GLY A 146 -20.07 -12.11 -9.35
C GLY A 146 -18.61 -12.49 -9.62
N ARG A 147 -18.04 -13.41 -8.82
CA ARG A 147 -16.60 -13.70 -8.76
C ARG A 147 -15.74 -12.43 -8.60
N VAL A 148 -16.19 -11.54 -7.71
CA VAL A 148 -15.51 -10.28 -7.40
C VAL A 148 -15.09 -10.28 -5.95
N VAL A 149 -13.86 -9.85 -5.67
CA VAL A 149 -13.40 -9.50 -4.32
C VAL A 149 -13.39 -7.98 -4.18
N THR A 150 -13.99 -7.47 -3.10
CA THR A 150 -13.95 -6.06 -2.75
C THR A 150 -13.13 -5.86 -1.47
N ILE A 151 -12.34 -4.79 -1.44
CA ILE A 151 -11.54 -4.38 -0.29
C ILE A 151 -12.24 -3.18 0.35
N LYS A 152 -12.52 -3.25 1.64
CA LYS A 152 -13.05 -2.14 2.43
C LYS A 152 -12.14 -1.89 3.61
N ASP A 153 -11.52 -0.71 3.68
CA ASP A 153 -10.67 -0.35 4.81
C ASP A 153 -11.46 -0.36 6.13
N LEU A 154 -10.81 -0.87 7.17
CA LEU A 154 -11.33 -0.93 8.52
C LEU A 154 -10.33 -0.27 9.48
N LYS A 155 -10.84 0.21 10.61
CA LYS A 155 -9.98 0.60 11.72
C LYS A 155 -9.35 -0.65 12.34
N CYS A 156 -8.03 -0.66 12.51
CA CYS A 156 -7.36 -1.78 13.17
C CYS A 156 -7.71 -1.91 14.65
N PRO A 157 -8.02 -3.13 15.14
CA PRO A 157 -8.17 -3.40 16.58
C PRO A 157 -6.89 -3.11 17.37
N ASP A 158 -7.03 -2.51 18.56
CA ASP A 158 -5.88 -2.09 19.39
C ASP A 158 -4.90 -3.23 19.73
N TRP A 159 -5.42 -4.46 19.94
CA TRP A 159 -4.60 -5.63 20.26
C TRP A 159 -3.73 -6.12 19.08
N LEU A 160 -4.09 -5.76 17.84
CA LEU A 160 -3.27 -5.98 16.64
C LEU A 160 -2.28 -4.83 16.45
N VAL A 161 -2.72 -3.59 16.69
CA VAL A 161 -1.85 -2.40 16.62
C VAL A 161 -0.67 -2.53 17.57
N ALA A 162 -0.91 -3.00 18.80
CA ALA A 162 0.12 -3.20 19.83
C ALA A 162 1.23 -4.21 19.47
N ARG A 163 1.10 -4.92 18.34
CA ARG A 163 2.11 -5.88 17.85
C ARG A 163 3.12 -5.25 16.91
N ASN A 164 2.84 -4.04 16.43
CA ASN A 164 3.75 -3.29 15.57
C ASN A 164 4.76 -2.48 16.39
N PRO A 165 5.87 -2.04 15.77
CA PRO A 165 6.73 -1.01 16.35
C PRO A 165 5.95 0.26 16.74
N ASP A 166 6.41 0.96 17.79
CA ASP A 166 5.76 2.18 18.29
C ASP A 166 5.73 3.33 17.26
N ASP A 167 6.62 3.31 16.26
CA ASP A 167 6.72 4.27 15.17
C ASP A 167 5.90 3.88 13.92
N ALA A 168 5.20 2.74 13.95
CA ALA A 168 4.43 2.27 12.82
C ALA A 168 3.15 3.11 12.61
N THR A 169 2.84 3.40 11.34
CA THR A 169 1.69 4.23 10.96
C THR A 169 0.63 3.40 10.25
N GLU A 170 -0.65 3.58 10.62
CA GLU A 170 -1.79 2.95 9.93
C GLU A 170 -2.01 3.59 8.55
N VAL A 171 -2.24 2.77 7.54
CA VAL A 171 -2.55 3.20 6.16
C VAL A 171 -3.77 2.47 5.60
N SER A 172 -4.39 3.05 4.57
CA SER A 172 -5.43 2.40 3.79
C SER A 172 -4.83 1.29 2.91
N LEU A 173 -5.39 0.09 3.01
CA LEU A 173 -4.99 -1.05 2.18
C LEU A 173 -5.53 -0.91 0.76
N SER A 174 -6.77 -0.41 0.62
CA SER A 174 -7.36 -0.17 -0.70
C SER A 174 -6.58 0.87 -1.51
N GLU A 175 -6.17 1.96 -0.86
CA GLU A 175 -5.34 2.99 -1.48
C GLU A 175 -3.94 2.46 -1.82
N ALA A 176 -3.31 1.68 -0.94
CA ALA A 176 -2.00 1.10 -1.21
C ALA A 176 -2.02 0.17 -2.45
N VAL A 177 -3.05 -0.67 -2.58
CA VAL A 177 -3.23 -1.55 -3.75
C VAL A 177 -3.45 -0.73 -5.01
N SER A 178 -4.40 0.21 -5.02
CA SER A 178 -4.66 1.05 -6.21
C SER A 178 -3.46 1.90 -6.59
N GLN A 179 -2.68 2.39 -5.63
CA GLN A 179 -1.51 3.20 -5.94
C GLN A 179 -0.32 2.39 -6.45
N GLU A 180 -0.08 1.18 -5.98
CA GLU A 180 1.16 0.47 -6.29
C GLU A 180 0.98 -0.62 -7.36
N LEU A 181 -0.18 -1.24 -7.45
CA LEU A 181 -0.40 -2.35 -8.39
C LEU A 181 -1.07 -1.90 -9.70
N GLU A 182 -1.94 -0.88 -9.68
CA GLU A 182 -2.47 -0.30 -10.93
C GLU A 182 -1.40 0.51 -11.71
N LYS A 183 -0.31 0.90 -11.05
CA LYS A 183 0.83 1.57 -11.71
C LYS A 183 1.72 0.62 -12.51
N ASP A 184 1.76 -0.66 -12.17
CA ASP A 184 2.60 -1.67 -12.83
C ASP A 184 2.00 -2.13 -14.19
N GLU A 185 0.76 -1.74 -14.55
CA GLU A 185 0.13 -2.05 -15.85
C GLU A 185 0.51 -1.13 -17.02
N TRP A 186 1.28 -0.04 -16.79
CA TRP A 186 1.71 0.86 -17.87
C TRP A 186 3.23 1.01 -17.94
N VAL A 187 3.89 -0.04 -18.43
CA VAL A 187 5.09 0.13 -19.26
C VAL A 187 4.63 0.00 -20.71
N GLU A 188 4.13 1.10 -21.28
CA GLU A 188 4.09 1.24 -22.74
C GLU A 188 5.53 1.10 -23.24
N GLY A 189 5.83 -0.07 -23.78
CA GLY A 189 7.10 -0.38 -24.41
C GLY A 189 7.40 0.65 -25.50
N SER A 190 8.48 1.38 -25.24
CA SER A 190 9.17 2.27 -26.18
C SER A 190 9.91 1.47 -27.25
#